data_AF-A0A511YDF5-F1
#
_entry.id   AF-A0A511YDF5-F1
#
_cell.length_a   1.000
_cell.length_b   1.000
_cell.length_c   1.000
_cell.angle_alpha   90.00
_cell.angle_beta   90.00
_cell.angle_gamma   90.00
#
_symmetry.space_group_name_H-M   'P 1'
#
loop_
_entity.id
_entity.type
_entity.pdbx_description
1 polymer ?
#
loop_
_entity_poly.entity_id
_entity_poly.type
_entity_poly.pdbx_seq_one_letter_code
_entity_poly.pdbx_strand_id
1 'polypeptide(L)'
;MQKKTKMTRKIKIVFLFILLLSFTNNIVKGQILEFYNPILVTYKSGILNNEKINLGIFDYFKQDTSKMKYEYLKYDSDKESLYKYDNASKIFQRIICLKAESFKSQEKIKLGIFDEFNLVKKDSKSFIASSPYGKYPSHHKIINSIEILQKTKKTLILKINYQDQFEWKYFGILVLTDYKYENVEDDE
;
A
#
# COMPACT_ATOMS: atom_id res chain seq x y z
N MET A 1 -39.07 -22.36 -58.20
CA MET A 1 -38.41 -21.07 -57.86
C MET A 1 -38.30 -20.81 -56.34
N GLN A 2 -38.27 -21.84 -55.46
CA GLN A 2 -38.24 -21.66 -53.98
C GLN A 2 -36.92 -22.09 -53.29
N LYS A 3 -36.00 -22.78 -53.99
CA LYS A 3 -34.73 -23.26 -53.39
C LYS A 3 -33.67 -22.15 -53.22
N LYS A 4 -33.58 -21.19 -54.16
CA LYS A 4 -32.57 -20.11 -54.12
C LYS A 4 -32.74 -19.17 -52.93
N THR A 5 -33.98 -18.85 -52.55
CA THR A 5 -34.32 -17.93 -51.45
C THR A 5 -34.05 -18.52 -50.06
N LYS A 6 -34.19 -19.85 -49.89
CA LYS A 6 -33.89 -20.54 -48.61
C LYS A 6 -32.39 -20.57 -48.31
N MET A 7 -31.54 -20.68 -49.34
CA MET A 7 -30.09 -20.73 -49.20
C MET A 7 -29.51 -19.38 -48.75
N THR A 8 -30.01 -18.27 -49.32
CA THR A 8 -29.61 -16.90 -48.94
C THR A 8 -30.00 -16.54 -47.51
N ARG A 9 -31.16 -17.04 -47.02
CA ARG A 9 -31.58 -16.85 -45.62
C ARG A 9 -30.66 -17.57 -44.64
N LYS A 10 -30.25 -18.82 -44.93
CA LYS A 10 -29.30 -19.58 -44.10
C LYS A 10 -27.94 -18.90 -44.03
N ILE A 11 -27.42 -18.41 -45.17
CA ILE A 11 -26.14 -17.70 -45.22
C ILE A 11 -26.19 -16.40 -44.41
N LYS A 12 -27.28 -15.63 -44.49
CA LYS A 12 -27.46 -14.41 -43.67
C LYS A 12 -27.48 -14.69 -42.17
N ILE A 13 -28.13 -15.77 -41.74
CA ILE A 13 -28.18 -16.17 -40.32
C ILE A 13 -26.79 -16.57 -39.83
N VAL A 14 -26.05 -17.36 -40.62
CA VAL A 14 -24.67 -17.75 -40.29
C VAL A 14 -23.76 -16.53 -40.21
N PHE A 15 -23.88 -15.60 -41.14
CA PHE A 15 -23.10 -14.35 -41.14
C PHE A 15 -23.43 -13.47 -39.94
N LEU A 16 -24.71 -13.38 -39.55
CA LEU A 16 -25.15 -12.65 -38.35
C LEU A 16 -24.58 -13.30 -37.07
N PHE A 17 -24.52 -14.63 -37.02
CA PHE A 17 -23.94 -15.37 -35.90
C PHE A 17 -22.43 -15.14 -35.78
N ILE A 18 -21.71 -15.12 -36.90
CA ILE A 18 -20.28 -14.81 -36.95
C ILE A 18 -20.04 -13.35 -36.51
N LEU A 19 -20.90 -12.43 -36.93
CA LEU A 19 -20.84 -11.03 -36.52
C LEU A 19 -21.06 -10.87 -35.00
N LEU A 20 -22.09 -11.52 -34.45
CA LEU A 20 -22.39 -11.53 -33.01
C LEU A 20 -21.24 -12.12 -32.19
N LEU A 21 -20.64 -13.23 -32.65
CA LEU A 21 -19.48 -13.86 -32.01
C LEU A 21 -18.21 -13.00 -32.07
N SER A 22 -18.05 -12.18 -33.12
CA SER A 22 -16.92 -11.25 -33.22
C SER A 22 -17.09 -10.02 -32.32
N PHE A 23 -18.32 -9.62 -31.98
CA PHE A 23 -18.58 -8.60 -30.96
C PHE A 23 -18.37 -9.10 -29.52
N THR A 24 -18.54 -10.40 -29.25
CA THR A 24 -18.30 -10.95 -27.89
C THR A 24 -16.82 -11.03 -27.50
N ASN A 25 -15.89 -11.03 -28.47
CA ASN A 25 -14.45 -11.03 -28.18
C ASN A 25 -13.94 -9.73 -27.54
N ASN A 26 -14.72 -8.64 -27.58
CA ASN A 26 -14.39 -7.39 -26.91
C ASN A 26 -14.98 -7.26 -25.50
N ILE A 27 -15.79 -8.23 -25.04
CA ILE A 27 -16.42 -8.19 -23.71
C ILE A 27 -15.47 -8.71 -22.60
N VAL A 28 -14.38 -9.40 -22.97
CA VAL A 28 -13.42 -9.98 -22.01
C VAL A 28 -12.13 -9.17 -21.87
N LYS A 29 -12.17 -7.87 -22.21
CA LYS A 29 -11.32 -6.90 -21.53
C LYS A 29 -12.12 -6.33 -20.37
N GLY A 30 -12.45 -7.20 -19.42
CA GLY A 30 -12.67 -6.74 -18.06
C GLY A 30 -11.43 -5.96 -17.70
N GLN A 31 -11.52 -4.64 -17.77
CA GLN A 31 -10.61 -3.76 -17.07
C GLN A 31 -10.61 -4.30 -15.65
N ILE A 32 -9.50 -4.96 -15.30
CA ILE A 32 -9.29 -5.65 -14.04
C ILE A 32 -9.74 -4.71 -12.94
N LEU A 33 -10.93 -4.90 -12.38
CA LEU A 33 -11.53 -3.99 -11.41
C LEU A 33 -10.77 -3.99 -10.06
N GLU A 34 -9.59 -4.63 -9.99
CA GLU A 34 -8.65 -4.58 -8.87
C GLU A 34 -7.99 -3.18 -8.69
N PHE A 35 -8.31 -2.21 -9.57
CA PHE A 35 -7.76 -0.85 -9.60
C PHE A 35 -8.10 0.07 -8.40
N TYR A 36 -8.85 -0.38 -7.39
CA TYR A 36 -9.29 0.50 -6.29
C TYR A 36 -9.00 -0.07 -4.90
N ASN A 37 -8.02 -0.96 -4.80
CA ASN A 37 -7.77 -1.67 -3.57
C ASN A 37 -6.85 -0.83 -2.67
N PRO A 38 -7.38 -0.17 -1.62
CA PRO A 38 -6.56 0.65 -0.73
C PRO A 38 -5.50 -0.22 -0.08
N ILE A 39 -4.28 0.30 0.00
CA ILE A 39 -3.21 -0.33 0.78
C ILE A 39 -3.55 -0.10 2.26
N LEU A 40 -4.12 -1.12 2.92
CA LEU A 40 -4.57 -1.06 4.30
C LEU A 40 -3.36 -1.01 5.22
N VAL A 41 -3.12 0.12 5.89
CA VAL A 41 -1.96 0.28 6.74
C VAL A 41 -2.38 0.02 8.20
N THR A 42 -1.72 -0.94 8.85
CA THR A 42 -2.10 -1.68 10.08
C THR A 42 -3.37 -2.53 10.06
N TYR A 43 -3.18 -3.83 10.32
CA TYR A 43 -4.23 -4.85 10.26
C TYR A 43 -4.61 -5.40 11.64
N LYS A 44 -3.61 -5.82 12.43
CA LYS A 44 -3.79 -6.35 13.78
C LYS A 44 -2.48 -6.34 14.57
N SER A 45 -2.57 -6.63 15.87
CA SER A 45 -1.38 -6.95 16.66
C SER A 45 -0.89 -8.38 16.39
N GLY A 46 0.40 -8.61 16.55
CA GLY A 46 1.04 -9.92 16.51
C GLY A 46 2.00 -10.11 17.67
N ILE A 47 2.67 -11.26 17.72
CA ILE A 47 3.72 -11.56 18.69
C ILE A 47 5.03 -11.76 17.93
N LEU A 48 6.09 -11.08 18.36
CA LEU A 48 7.45 -11.27 17.85
C LEU A 48 8.42 -11.15 19.04
N ASN A 49 9.31 -12.13 19.20
CA ASN A 49 10.26 -12.19 20.34
C ASN A 49 9.59 -12.02 21.71
N ASN A 50 8.42 -12.66 21.92
CA ASN A 50 7.59 -12.56 23.13
C ASN A 50 7.04 -11.16 23.44
N GLU A 51 7.16 -10.20 22.52
CA GLU A 51 6.55 -8.87 22.63
C GLU A 51 5.34 -8.75 21.69
N LYS A 52 4.32 -8.01 22.14
CA LYS A 52 3.21 -7.59 21.28
C LYS A 52 3.70 -6.51 20.31
N ILE A 53 3.35 -6.65 19.04
CA ILE A 53 3.89 -5.82 17.96
C ILE A 53 2.81 -5.48 16.93
N ASN A 54 2.94 -4.36 16.23
CA ASN A 54 1.98 -3.98 15.19
C ASN A 54 2.29 -4.74 13.90
N LEU A 55 1.26 -5.25 13.22
CA LEU A 55 1.39 -5.82 11.86
C LEU A 55 0.89 -4.80 10.84
N GLY A 56 1.81 -4.25 10.06
CA GLY A 56 1.50 -3.41 8.90
C GLY A 56 1.30 -4.26 7.65
N ILE A 57 0.32 -3.89 6.82
CA ILE A 57 0.19 -4.41 5.46
C ILE A 57 0.53 -3.27 4.51
N PHE A 58 1.41 -3.53 3.56
CA PHE A 58 1.80 -2.60 2.51
C PHE A 58 1.70 -3.33 1.16
N ASP A 59 0.51 -3.85 0.88
CA ASP A 59 0.17 -4.64 -0.31
C ASP A 59 -1.20 -4.19 -0.83
N TYR A 60 -1.52 -4.52 -2.07
CA TYR A 60 -2.87 -4.33 -2.59
C TYR A 60 -3.86 -5.14 -1.76
N PHE A 61 -5.04 -4.56 -1.52
CA PHE A 61 -6.13 -5.30 -0.92
C PHE A 61 -6.47 -6.54 -1.79
N LYS A 62 -6.74 -7.64 -1.10
CA LYS A 62 -7.07 -8.97 -1.59
C LYS A 62 -8.17 -9.46 -0.65
N GLN A 63 -9.17 -10.15 -1.20
CA GLN A 63 -10.27 -10.66 -0.36
C GLN A 63 -9.78 -11.64 0.72
N ASP A 64 -8.73 -12.40 0.41
CA ASP A 64 -8.05 -13.27 1.36
C ASP A 64 -6.81 -12.58 1.94
N THR A 65 -6.92 -12.09 3.18
CA THR A 65 -5.86 -11.36 3.87
C THR A 65 -4.64 -12.21 4.15
N SER A 66 -4.77 -13.54 4.20
CA SER A 66 -3.61 -14.45 4.42
C SER A 66 -2.60 -14.40 3.28
N LYS A 67 -3.04 -13.97 2.09
CA LYS A 67 -2.21 -13.76 0.89
C LYS A 67 -1.55 -12.38 0.85
N MET A 68 -1.78 -11.54 1.85
CA MET A 68 -1.09 -10.26 2.01
C MET A 68 0.20 -10.45 2.80
N LYS A 69 1.21 -9.65 2.45
CA LYS A 69 2.47 -9.64 3.20
C LYS A 69 2.35 -8.70 4.39
N TYR A 70 2.69 -9.22 5.56
CA TYR A 70 2.75 -8.48 6.81
C TYR A 70 4.18 -8.06 7.10
N GLU A 71 4.32 -6.86 7.67
CA GLU A 71 5.57 -6.36 8.20
C GLU A 71 5.40 -6.02 9.68
N TYR A 72 6.40 -6.36 10.50
CA TYR A 72 6.37 -6.07 11.93
C TYR A 72 6.88 -4.65 12.19
N LEU A 73 6.04 -3.84 12.83
CA LEU A 73 6.31 -2.44 13.11
C LEU A 73 6.28 -2.15 14.62
N LYS A 74 7.29 -1.46 15.11
CA LYS A 74 7.38 -1.01 16.50
C LYS A 74 7.32 0.52 16.55
N TYR A 75 6.27 1.05 17.15
CA TYR A 75 6.26 2.45 17.59
C TYR A 75 6.82 2.51 19.01
N ASP A 76 7.82 3.38 19.23
CA ASP A 76 8.37 3.68 20.55
C ASP A 76 8.16 5.19 20.78
N SER A 77 7.21 5.51 21.65
CA SER A 77 6.81 6.88 21.94
C SER A 77 7.86 7.65 22.75
N ASP A 78 8.63 6.98 23.61
CA ASP A 78 9.71 7.61 24.38
C ASP A 78 10.89 8.00 23.50
N LYS A 79 11.22 7.13 22.54
CA LYS A 79 12.24 7.43 21.52
C LYS A 79 11.71 8.27 20.38
N GLU A 80 10.40 8.50 20.34
CA GLU A 80 9.69 9.16 19.24
C GLU A 80 10.13 8.60 17.89
N SER A 81 10.07 7.28 17.72
CA SER A 81 10.61 6.61 16.54
C SER A 81 9.72 5.44 16.11
N LEU A 82 9.63 5.25 14.79
CA LEU A 82 9.03 4.07 14.18
C LEU A 82 10.14 3.16 13.65
N TYR A 83 10.01 1.87 13.95
CA TYR A 83 10.93 0.84 13.53
C TYR A 83 10.21 -0.23 12.71
N LYS A 84 10.93 -0.80 11.75
CA LYS A 84 10.55 -2.00 11.01
C LYS A 84 11.47 -3.13 11.39
N TYR A 85 10.93 -4.33 11.60
CA TYR A 85 11.74 -5.51 11.80
C TYR A 85 12.37 -5.97 10.49
N ASP A 86 13.69 -6.12 10.46
CA ASP A 86 14.39 -6.77 9.38
C ASP A 86 14.56 -8.26 9.70
N ASN A 87 13.91 -9.11 8.90
CA ASN A 87 13.96 -10.56 9.06
C ASN A 87 15.34 -11.16 8.78
N ALA A 88 16.19 -10.49 7.99
CA ALA A 88 17.52 -10.97 7.65
C ALA A 88 18.49 -10.74 8.81
N SER A 89 18.56 -9.51 9.32
CA SER A 89 19.44 -9.16 10.45
C SER A 89 18.82 -9.43 11.82
N LYS A 90 17.54 -9.83 11.88
CA LYS A 90 16.77 -10.10 13.11
C LYS A 90 16.69 -8.93 14.09
N ILE A 91 16.79 -7.70 13.59
CA ILE A 91 16.76 -6.47 14.40
C ILE A 91 15.70 -5.49 13.91
N PHE A 92 15.23 -4.64 14.82
CA PHE A 92 14.39 -3.49 14.49
C PHE A 92 15.25 -2.35 13.94
N GLN A 93 15.06 -2.03 12.67
CA GLN A 93 15.69 -0.89 12.01
C GLN A 93 14.76 0.32 12.11
N ARG A 94 15.30 1.47 12.49
CA ARG A 94 14.54 2.71 12.55
C ARG A 94 14.22 3.15 11.12
N ILE A 95 12.94 3.44 10.85
CA ILE A 95 12.45 3.89 9.53
C ILE A 95 11.82 5.29 9.55
N ILE A 96 11.40 5.80 10.72
CA ILE A 96 10.97 7.20 10.88
C ILE A 96 11.47 7.72 12.23
N CYS A 97 12.02 8.94 12.25
CA CYS A 97 12.38 9.67 13.47
C CYS A 97 11.39 10.83 13.63
N LEU A 98 10.61 10.85 14.71
CA LEU A 98 9.56 11.83 14.90
C LEU A 98 10.05 13.07 15.68
N LYS A 99 11.24 13.00 16.31
CA LYS A 99 11.85 14.12 17.04
C LYS A 99 12.01 15.36 16.16
N ALA A 100 11.83 16.54 16.74
CA ALA A 100 11.89 17.83 16.03
C ALA A 100 13.32 18.23 15.64
N GLU A 101 14.31 17.95 16.49
CA GLU A 101 15.65 18.57 16.42
C GLU A 101 16.74 17.66 15.82
N SER A 102 16.42 16.40 15.54
CA SER A 102 17.38 15.43 15.03
C SER A 102 16.86 14.80 13.74
N PHE A 103 17.21 15.38 12.59
CA PHE A 103 16.94 14.71 11.31
C PHE A 103 18.21 14.57 10.47
N LYS A 104 18.83 13.39 10.59
CA LYS A 104 19.53 12.81 9.45
C LYS A 104 18.47 12.19 8.55
N SER A 105 18.61 12.36 7.23
CA SER A 105 17.85 11.60 6.23
C SER A 105 17.84 10.13 6.61
N GLN A 106 16.68 9.48 6.51
CA GLN A 106 16.63 8.03 6.58
C GLN A 106 16.61 7.52 5.15
N GLU A 107 17.53 6.62 4.84
CA GLU A 107 17.83 6.25 3.47
C GLU A 107 17.45 4.79 3.20
N LYS A 108 17.04 4.51 1.96
CA LYS A 108 16.74 3.16 1.45
C LYS A 108 15.72 2.40 2.30
N ILE A 109 14.66 3.09 2.72
CA ILE A 109 13.54 2.46 3.43
C ILE A 109 12.73 1.65 2.43
N LYS A 110 12.46 0.37 2.74
CA LYS A 110 11.55 -0.49 1.99
C LYS A 110 10.29 -0.78 2.81
N LEU A 111 9.10 -0.57 2.24
CA LEU A 111 7.81 -0.95 2.84
C LEU A 111 6.97 -1.73 1.84
N GLY A 112 6.74 -3.02 2.10
CA GLY A 112 5.98 -3.96 1.26
C GLY A 112 6.24 -3.83 -0.24
N ILE A 113 5.19 -3.53 -1.00
CA ILE A 113 5.23 -3.46 -2.47
C ILE A 113 5.79 -2.15 -3.03
N PHE A 114 6.00 -1.13 -2.19
CA PHE A 114 6.56 0.14 -2.63
C PHE A 114 8.05 0.01 -2.88
N ASP A 115 8.56 0.74 -3.87
CA ASP A 115 9.99 0.85 -4.09
C ASP A 115 10.71 1.52 -2.92
N GLU A 116 12.01 1.29 -2.85
CA GLU A 116 12.83 1.90 -1.80
C GLU A 116 12.79 3.42 -1.91
N PHE A 117 12.69 4.09 -0.76
CA PHE A 117 12.62 5.54 -0.69
C PHE A 117 13.53 6.07 0.42
N ASN A 118 14.04 7.28 0.22
CA ASN A 118 14.60 8.10 1.29
C ASN A 118 13.49 8.94 1.89
N LEU A 119 13.56 9.21 3.19
CA LEU A 119 12.61 10.05 3.89
C LEU A 119 13.34 11.24 4.50
N VAL A 120 12.81 12.43 4.24
CA VAL A 120 13.30 13.71 4.78
C VAL A 120 12.15 14.43 5.46
N LYS A 121 12.37 14.90 6.68
CA LYS A 121 11.38 15.69 7.41
C LYS A 121 11.24 17.07 6.77
N LYS A 122 10.02 17.42 6.37
CA LYS A 122 9.70 18.72 5.76
C LYS A 122 9.29 19.73 6.83
N ASP A 123 8.49 19.30 7.79
CA ASP A 123 8.04 20.10 8.92
C ASP A 123 7.76 19.21 10.14
N SER A 124 7.17 19.76 11.21
CA SER A 124 6.91 19.03 12.45
C SER A 124 5.93 17.87 12.29
N LYS A 125 5.08 17.89 11.25
CA LYS A 125 4.01 16.92 10.99
C LYS A 125 4.17 16.20 9.66
N SER A 126 5.14 16.51 8.82
CA SER A 126 5.23 15.89 7.49
C SER A 126 6.65 15.53 7.07
N PHE A 127 6.71 14.47 6.27
CA PHE A 127 7.90 13.93 5.64
C PHE A 127 7.68 13.84 4.14
N ILE A 128 8.71 14.16 3.36
CA ILE A 128 8.74 13.95 1.91
C ILE A 128 9.60 12.71 1.64
N ALA A 129 9.11 11.88 0.73
CA ALA A 129 9.84 10.73 0.22
C ALA A 129 10.48 11.05 -1.13
N SER A 130 11.69 10.54 -1.37
CA SER A 130 12.43 10.69 -2.63
C SER A 130 13.11 9.37 -2.99
N SER A 131 13.52 9.21 -4.26
CA SER A 131 14.23 8.01 -4.67
C SER A 131 15.66 8.00 -4.10
N PRO A 132 16.13 6.87 -3.54
CA PRO A 132 17.53 6.70 -3.14
C PRO A 132 18.50 6.75 -4.32
N TYR A 133 18.01 6.58 -5.55
CA TYR A 133 18.82 6.48 -6.77
C TYR A 133 18.60 7.66 -7.73
N GLY A 134 17.96 8.75 -7.27
CA GLY A 134 17.70 9.95 -8.07
C GLY A 134 16.25 10.07 -8.53
N LYS A 135 15.92 9.63 -9.75
CA LYS A 135 14.57 9.70 -10.29
C LYS A 135 13.98 8.29 -10.39
N TYR A 136 12.76 8.10 -9.91
CA TYR A 136 12.02 6.87 -10.18
C TYR A 136 11.73 6.74 -11.68
N PRO A 137 11.88 5.56 -12.29
CA PRO A 137 11.38 5.32 -13.63
C PRO A 137 9.84 5.46 -13.68
N SER A 138 9.25 5.51 -14.88
CA SER A 138 7.79 5.49 -15.03
C SER A 138 7.21 4.14 -14.59
N HIS A 139 5.96 4.13 -14.11
CA HIS A 139 5.24 2.93 -13.67
C HIS A 139 5.74 2.24 -12.40
N HIS A 140 6.20 3.03 -11.42
CA HIS A 140 6.67 2.55 -10.13
C HIS A 140 5.66 2.82 -9.00
N LYS A 141 5.68 1.95 -7.99
CA LYS A 141 4.85 2.09 -6.78
C LYS A 141 5.66 2.85 -5.75
N ILE A 142 5.34 4.11 -5.52
CA ILE A 142 6.18 4.99 -4.72
C ILE A 142 5.40 5.61 -3.57
N ILE A 143 6.05 5.75 -2.43
CA ILE A 143 5.58 6.64 -1.38
C ILE A 143 6.03 8.06 -1.74
N ASN A 144 5.10 9.01 -1.68
CA ASN A 144 5.35 10.42 -1.98
C ASN A 144 5.62 11.22 -0.69
N SER A 145 4.82 10.98 0.34
CA SER A 145 4.95 11.67 1.63
C SER A 145 4.28 10.89 2.74
N ILE A 146 4.68 11.20 3.97
CA ILE A 146 4.07 10.67 5.19
C ILE A 146 3.70 11.86 6.08
N GLU A 147 2.46 11.92 6.52
CA GLU A 147 1.92 12.95 7.41
C GLU A 147 1.60 12.33 8.77
N ILE A 148 1.96 13.01 9.85
CA ILE A 148 1.59 12.66 11.22
C ILE A 148 0.22 13.29 11.49
N LEU A 149 -0.80 12.45 11.59
CA LEU A 149 -2.15 12.88 11.95
C LEU A 149 -2.29 13.00 13.47
N GLN A 150 -1.74 12.03 14.21
CA GLN A 150 -1.77 11.99 15.68
C GLN A 150 -0.50 11.34 16.20
N LYS A 151 0.04 11.88 17.31
CA LYS A 151 1.18 11.33 18.04
C LYS A 151 0.95 11.53 19.53
N THR A 152 0.64 10.46 20.26
CA THR A 152 0.50 10.41 21.71
C THR A 152 1.46 9.38 22.30
N LYS A 153 1.48 9.21 23.63
CA LYS A 153 2.26 8.13 24.27
C LYS A 153 1.84 6.74 23.81
N LYS A 154 0.55 6.55 23.55
CA LYS A 154 -0.02 5.24 23.20
C LYS A 154 -0.16 5.04 21.70
N THR A 155 -0.51 6.09 20.94
CA THR A 155 -0.95 5.95 19.55
C THR A 155 -0.19 6.86 18.61
N LEU A 156 0.22 6.32 17.46
CA LEU A 156 0.75 7.06 16.32
C LEU A 156 -0.14 6.79 15.10
N ILE A 157 -0.76 7.83 14.55
CA ILE A 157 -1.53 7.76 13.32
C ILE A 157 -0.79 8.51 12.22
N LEU A 158 -0.44 7.79 11.16
CA LEU A 158 0.23 8.32 9.99
C LEU A 158 -0.66 8.20 8.76
N LYS A 159 -0.68 9.23 7.92
CA LYS A 159 -1.23 9.18 6.57
C LYS A 159 -0.08 9.03 5.58
N ILE A 160 -0.10 7.95 4.80
CA ILE A 160 0.92 7.63 3.81
C ILE A 160 0.34 7.97 2.45
N ASN A 161 0.84 9.03 1.81
CA ASN A 161 0.46 9.37 0.44
C ASN A 161 1.36 8.59 -0.52
N TYR A 162 0.77 7.88 -1.45
CA TYR A 162 1.50 7.04 -2.40
C TYR A 162 0.93 7.15 -3.81
N GLN A 163 1.68 6.62 -4.75
CA GLN A 163 1.32 6.54 -6.15
C GLN A 163 1.55 5.12 -6.64
N ASP A 164 0.64 4.60 -7.48
CA ASP A 164 0.77 3.28 -8.09
C ASP A 164 1.51 3.34 -9.44
N GLN A 165 1.66 2.16 -10.05
CA GLN A 165 2.28 2.00 -11.37
C GLN A 165 1.54 2.69 -12.54
N PHE A 166 0.35 3.23 -12.31
CA PHE A 166 -0.43 4.00 -13.30
C PHE A 166 -0.43 5.50 -13.00
N GLU A 167 0.43 5.91 -12.06
CA GLU A 167 0.57 7.29 -11.61
C GLU A 167 -0.65 7.85 -10.86
N TRP A 168 -1.58 6.98 -10.45
CA TRP A 168 -2.73 7.39 -9.66
C TRP A 168 -2.29 7.62 -8.22
N LYS A 169 -2.80 8.70 -7.63
CA LYS A 169 -2.44 9.14 -6.28
C LYS A 169 -3.50 8.66 -5.28
N TYR A 170 -3.04 8.09 -4.19
CA TYR A 170 -3.87 7.57 -3.13
C TYR A 170 -3.25 7.90 -1.77
N PHE A 171 -3.99 7.57 -0.71
CA PHE A 171 -3.45 7.54 0.63
C PHE A 171 -3.87 6.28 1.37
N GLY A 172 -3.06 5.87 2.34
CA GLY A 172 -3.37 4.86 3.34
C GLY A 172 -3.20 5.45 4.74
N ILE A 173 -3.91 4.91 5.73
CA ILE A 173 -3.79 5.32 7.13
C ILE A 173 -3.13 4.19 7.90
N LEU A 174 -2.06 4.49 8.65
CA LEU A 174 -1.30 3.59 9.50
C LEU A 174 -1.52 3.99 10.97
N VAL A 175 -2.10 3.10 11.76
CA VAL A 175 -2.42 3.26 13.18
C VAL A 175 -1.57 2.31 14.00
N LEU A 176 -0.59 2.86 14.71
CA LEU A 176 0.35 2.10 15.50
C LEU A 176 0.11 2.34 16.98
N THR A 177 0.19 1.28 17.77
CA THR A 177 0.15 1.33 19.22
C THR A 177 1.55 1.10 19.78
N ASP A 178 1.97 1.94 20.73
CA ASP A 178 3.07 1.63 21.65
C ASP A 178 2.52 0.76 22.78
N TYR A 179 2.74 -0.55 22.68
CA TYR A 179 2.18 -1.52 23.61
C TYR A 179 2.73 -1.41 25.04
N LYS A 180 3.80 -0.62 25.27
CA LYS A 180 4.23 -0.26 26.64
C LYS A 180 3.15 0.52 27.39
N TYR A 181 2.34 1.27 26.66
CA TYR A 181 1.33 2.19 27.18
C TYR A 181 -0.10 1.77 26.80
N GLU A 182 -0.32 0.52 26.40
CA GLU A 182 -1.65 0.04 25.95
C GLU A 182 -2.75 0.24 27.00
N ASN A 183 -2.40 0.10 28.28
CA ASN A 183 -3.32 0.22 29.41
C ASN A 183 -3.37 1.63 30.01
N VAL A 184 -2.68 2.61 29.43
CA VAL A 184 -2.77 4.00 29.86
C VAL A 184 -3.98 4.63 29.18
N GLU A 185 -4.78 5.37 29.94
CA GLU A 185 -5.88 6.16 29.39
C GLU A 185 -5.31 7.22 28.44
N ASP A 186 -5.96 7.41 27.29
CA ASP A 186 -5.52 8.46 26.37
C ASP A 186 -5.86 9.81 27.02
N ASP A 187 -4.85 10.57 27.43
CA ASP A 187 -5.04 11.96 27.85
C ASP A 187 -5.64 12.72 26.65
N GLU A 188 -6.87 13.23 26.81
CA GLU A 188 -7.61 14.01 25.79
C GLU A 188 -6.84 15.27 25.33
#